data_AF-A0A2U2Z091-F1
#
_entry.id   AF-A0A2U2Z091-F1
#
_cell.length_a   1.000
_cell.length_b   1.000
_cell.length_c   1.000
_cell.angle_alpha   90.00
_cell.angle_beta   90.00
_cell.angle_gamma   90.00
#
_symmetry.space_group_name_H-M   'P 1'
#
loop_
_entity.id
_entity.type
_entity.pdbx_description
1 polymer ?
#
loop_
_entity_poly.entity_id
_entity_poly.type
_entity_poly.pdbx_seq_one_letter_code
_entity_poly.pdbx_strand_id
1 'polypeptide(L)'
;MRSIASRPSVQDEIGPRRPGAIYANTDGRFEVLALITNPVEAAQLLRRAARWAVIVRDTLRADGQPYAVGSVWTTSDYLVRPARTGYAAAA
;
A
#
# COMPACT_ATOMS: atom_id res chain seq x y z
N MET A 1 15.52 -10.65 -30.79
CA MET A 1 14.50 -9.75 -30.18
C MET A 1 14.58 -9.88 -28.67
N ARG A 2 15.12 -8.89 -27.95
CA ARG A 2 15.06 -8.86 -26.48
C ARG A 2 13.69 -8.28 -26.11
N SER A 3 12.78 -9.12 -25.64
CA SER A 3 11.51 -8.66 -25.06
C SER A 3 11.84 -7.91 -23.78
N ILE A 4 11.67 -6.59 -23.80
CA ILE A 4 11.78 -5.78 -22.59
C ILE A 4 10.48 -6.06 -21.84
N ALA A 5 10.53 -6.86 -20.78
CA ALA A 5 9.35 -7.10 -19.96
C ALA A 5 8.82 -5.74 -19.48
N SER A 6 7.59 -5.39 -19.88
CA SER A 6 6.96 -4.16 -19.46
C SER A 6 6.88 -4.15 -17.93
N ARG A 7 7.36 -3.10 -17.29
CA ARG A 7 7.27 -2.98 -15.83
C ARG A 7 5.78 -3.01 -15.45
N PRO A 8 5.38 -3.71 -14.36
CA PRO A 8 4.03 -3.65 -13.86
C PRO A 8 3.56 -2.20 -13.70
N SER A 9 2.28 -1.93 -13.91
CA SER A 9 1.75 -0.59 -13.68
C SER A 9 1.82 -0.26 -12.17
N VAL A 10 1.83 1.04 -11.83
CA VAL A 10 1.76 1.46 -10.41
C VAL A 10 0.51 0.89 -9.73
N GLN A 11 -0.59 0.75 -10.45
CA GLN A 11 -1.81 0.18 -9.90
C GLN A 11 -1.68 -1.32 -9.61
N ASP A 12 -0.97 -2.07 -10.47
CA ASP A 12 -0.66 -3.48 -10.21
C ASP A 12 0.28 -3.63 -9.01
N GLU A 13 1.26 -2.72 -8.87
CA GLU A 13 2.17 -2.70 -7.72
C GLU A 13 1.43 -2.40 -6.40
N ILE A 14 0.46 -1.48 -6.42
CA ILE A 14 -0.35 -1.13 -5.25
C ILE A 14 -1.36 -2.23 -4.93
N GLY A 15 -1.95 -2.86 -5.95
CA GLY A 15 -3.03 -3.83 -5.80
C GLY A 15 -4.30 -3.19 -5.20
N PRO A 16 -5.10 -3.93 -4.41
CA PRO A 16 -6.36 -3.46 -3.85
C PRO A 16 -6.20 -2.51 -2.65
N ARG A 17 -4.98 -2.09 -2.31
CA ARG A 17 -4.68 -1.27 -1.13
C ARG A 17 -5.14 0.18 -1.32
N ARG A 18 -6.41 0.40 -1.02
CA ARG A 18 -7.06 1.72 -0.95
C ARG A 18 -7.37 2.07 0.51
N PRO A 19 -7.45 3.36 0.89
CA PRO A 19 -7.81 3.77 2.25
C PRO A 19 -9.07 3.04 2.77
N GLY A 20 -8.99 2.49 3.98
CA GLY A 20 -10.03 1.68 4.63
C GLY A 20 -10.01 0.17 4.29
N ALA A 21 -9.22 -0.24 3.29
CA ALA A 21 -8.99 -1.66 3.00
C ALA A 21 -8.22 -2.34 4.14
N ILE A 22 -8.52 -3.60 4.40
CA ILE A 22 -7.71 -4.46 5.26
C ILE A 22 -7.15 -5.57 4.41
N TYR A 23 -5.83 -5.73 4.44
CA TYR A 23 -5.14 -6.87 3.84
C TYR A 23 -4.33 -7.62 4.90
N ALA A 24 -3.94 -8.84 4.60
CA ALA A 24 -3.05 -9.62 5.44
C ALA A 24 -2.05 -10.37 4.58
N ASN A 25 -0.92 -10.69 5.20
CA ASN A 25 0.14 -11.52 4.67
C ASN A 25 0.88 -12.19 5.85
N THR A 26 2.06 -12.75 5.63
CA THR A 26 2.84 -13.41 6.69
C THR A 26 3.29 -12.47 7.80
N ASP A 27 3.38 -11.17 7.54
CA ASP A 27 3.89 -10.17 8.48
C ASP A 27 2.80 -9.63 9.42
N GLY A 28 1.52 -9.80 9.07
CA GLY A 28 0.40 -9.36 9.90
C GLY A 28 -0.87 -9.05 9.14
N ARG A 29 -1.73 -8.25 9.78
CA ARG A 29 -2.99 -7.76 9.20
C ARG A 29 -3.05 -6.24 9.30
N PHE A 30 -3.17 -5.60 8.15
CA PHE A 30 -2.94 -4.17 8.01
C PHE A 30 -4.17 -3.47 7.46
N GLU A 31 -4.60 -2.42 8.16
CA GLU A 31 -5.54 -1.45 7.62
C GLU A 31 -4.79 -0.36 6.88
N VAL A 32 -5.18 -0.09 5.64
CA VAL A 32 -4.64 1.02 4.83
C VAL A 32 -5.30 2.30 5.29
N LEU A 33 -4.52 3.26 5.77
CA LEU A 33 -5.01 4.57 6.22
C LEU A 33 -4.92 5.62 5.13
N ALA A 34 -3.85 5.57 4.32
CA ALA A 34 -3.63 6.50 3.22
C ALA A 34 -2.86 5.83 2.07
N LEU A 35 -3.08 6.32 0.85
CA LEU A 35 -2.30 5.99 -0.33
C LEU A 35 -1.68 7.28 -0.86
N ILE A 36 -0.36 7.32 -0.92
CA ILE A 36 0.44 8.44 -1.40
C ILE A 36 0.94 8.10 -2.80
N THR A 37 0.51 8.86 -3.81
CA THR A 37 0.94 8.67 -5.21
C THR A 37 1.85 9.79 -5.72
N ASN A 38 2.15 10.80 -4.89
CA ASN A 38 3.20 11.76 -5.18
C ASN A 38 4.57 11.10 -4.93
N PRO A 39 5.43 10.92 -5.96
CA PRO A 39 6.71 10.24 -5.81
C PRO A 39 7.67 10.92 -4.82
N VAL A 40 7.62 12.26 -4.70
CA VAL A 40 8.50 13.00 -3.78
C VAL A 40 8.11 12.70 -2.33
N GLU A 41 6.83 12.78 -2.01
CA GLU A 41 6.31 12.46 -0.66
C GLU A 41 6.54 10.99 -0.31
N ALA A 42 6.26 10.08 -1.25
CA ALA A 42 6.50 8.66 -1.06
C ALA A 42 7.99 8.37 -0.79
N ALA A 43 8.90 9.03 -1.52
CA ALA A 43 10.32 8.85 -1.31
C ALA A 43 10.80 9.39 0.03
N GLN A 44 10.23 10.50 0.50
CA GLN A 44 10.51 11.05 1.83
C GLN A 44 10.04 10.10 2.95
N LEU A 45 8.83 9.55 2.83
CA LEU A 45 8.27 8.61 3.81
C LEU A 45 9.09 7.31 3.88
N LEU A 46 9.48 6.76 2.74
CA LEU A 46 10.20 5.48 2.66
C LEU A 46 11.72 5.62 2.73
N ARG A 47 12.25 6.86 2.76
CA ARG A 47 13.68 7.18 2.75
C ARG A 47 14.45 6.51 1.59
N ARG A 48 13.79 6.35 0.44
CA ARG A 48 14.34 5.76 -0.80
C ARG A 48 13.54 6.21 -2.02
N ALA A 49 14.05 6.06 -3.23
CA ALA A 49 13.26 6.31 -4.44
C ALA A 49 12.00 5.43 -4.47
N ALA A 50 10.83 6.06 -4.61
CA ALA A 50 9.55 5.38 -4.62
C ALA A 50 8.54 6.13 -5.50
N ARG A 51 7.66 5.38 -6.17
CA ARG A 51 6.57 5.95 -6.99
C ARG A 51 5.29 6.16 -6.20
N TRP A 52 5.16 5.45 -5.08
CA TRP A 52 3.99 5.43 -4.23
C TRP A 52 4.39 4.89 -2.84
N ALA A 53 3.54 5.14 -1.85
CA ALA A 53 3.60 4.53 -0.53
C ALA A 53 2.19 4.35 0.02
N VAL A 54 1.97 3.33 0.85
CA VAL A 54 0.75 3.21 1.65
C VAL A 54 1.10 3.42 3.12
N ILE A 55 0.30 4.18 3.85
CA ILE A 55 0.39 4.26 5.30
C ILE A 55 -0.56 3.21 5.85
N VAL A 56 -0.03 2.30 6.68
CA VAL A 56 -0.80 1.20 7.26
C VAL A 56 -0.71 1.21 8.77
N ARG A 57 -1.73 0.63 9.41
CA ARG A 57 -1.71 0.28 10.83
C ARG A 57 -1.87 -1.23 10.99
N ASP A 58 -1.02 -1.84 11.81
CA ASP A 58 -1.21 -3.24 12.23
C ASP A 58 -2.44 -3.34 13.13
N THR A 59 -3.43 -4.11 12.70
CA THR A 59 -4.70 -4.32 13.42
C THR A 59 -4.63 -5.43 14.45
N LEU A 60 -3.54 -6.22 14.46
CA LEU A 60 -3.30 -7.23 15.49
C LEU A 60 -2.64 -6.62 16.73
N ARG A 61 -2.09 -5.41 16.62
CA ARG A 61 -1.49 -4.65 17.71
C ARG A 61 -2.36 -3.47 18.06
N ALA A 62 -2.96 -3.47 19.26
CA ALA A 62 -3.89 -2.43 19.68
C ALA A 62 -3.25 -1.03 19.73
N ASP A 63 -1.95 -0.96 19.98
CA ASP A 63 -1.12 0.25 20.08
C ASP A 63 -0.19 0.46 18.88
N GLY A 64 -0.38 -0.33 17.81
CA GLY A 64 0.44 -0.26 16.60
C GLY A 64 0.40 1.13 15.97
N GLN A 65 1.54 1.83 15.98
CA GLN A 65 1.67 3.12 15.31
C GLN A 65 1.64 2.94 13.78
N PRO A 66 1.03 3.88 13.04
CA PRO A 66 1.05 3.83 11.58
C PRO A 66 2.45 3.92 11.00
N TYR A 67 2.72 3.19 9.92
CA TYR A 67 3.99 3.25 9.20
C TYR A 67 3.80 3.11 7.69
N ALA A 68 4.79 3.59 6.94
CA ALA A 68 4.77 3.57 5.48
C ALA A 68 5.30 2.23 4.93
N VAL A 69 4.62 1.70 3.91
CA VAL A 69 5.00 0.50 3.17
C VAL A 69 5.03 0.83 1.68
N GLY A 70 6.07 0.35 0.99
CA GLY A 70 6.22 0.47 -0.46
C GLY A 70 6.51 -0.88 -1.12
N SER A 71 6.10 -1.98 -0.50
CA SER A 71 6.28 -3.34 -1.02
C SER A 71 5.17 -3.68 -2.01
N VAL A 72 5.56 -4.17 -3.19
CA VAL A 72 4.64 -4.56 -4.27
C VAL A 72 3.61 -5.58 -3.78
N TRP A 73 2.37 -5.45 -4.24
CA TRP A 73 1.32 -6.44 -4.02
C TRP A 73 1.65 -7.72 -4.77
N THR A 74 1.58 -8.85 -4.07
CA THR A 74 1.92 -10.16 -4.60
C THR A 74 0.81 -11.16 -4.30
N THR A 75 0.98 -12.39 -4.78
CA THR A 75 0.11 -13.52 -4.42
C THR A 75 0.22 -13.95 -2.96
N SER A 76 1.22 -13.45 -2.21
CA SER A 76 1.33 -13.67 -0.76
C SER A 76 0.45 -12.72 0.06
N ASP A 77 -0.06 -11.67 -0.59
CA ASP A 77 -0.96 -10.71 0.01
C ASP A 77 -2.40 -11.08 -0.34
N TYR A 78 -3.30 -11.00 0.63
CA TYR A 78 -4.72 -11.25 0.40
C TYR A 78 -5.59 -10.19 1.07
N LEU A 79 -6.66 -9.82 0.36
CA LEU A 79 -7.61 -8.83 0.82
C LEU A 79 -8.55 -9.46 1.84
N VAL A 80 -8.55 -8.94 3.07
CA VAL A 80 -9.48 -9.34 4.13
C VAL A 80 -10.78 -8.57 4.00
N ARG A 81 -10.69 -7.27 3.68
CA ARG A 81 -11.84 -6.39 3.49
C ARG A 81 -11.50 -5.31 2.46
N PRO A 82 -12.34 -5.07 1.45
CA PRO A 82 -12.13 -3.97 0.52
C PRO A 82 -12.25 -2.61 1.21
N ALA A 83 -11.68 -1.58 0.58
CA ALA A 83 -11.92 -0.20 0.99
C ALA A 83 -13.41 0.13 0.92
N ARG A 84 -13.88 0.92 1.89
CA ARG A 84 -15.23 1.46 1.85
C ARG A 84 -15.24 2.64 0.87
N THR A 85 -16.20 2.65 -0.05
CA THR A 85 -16.38 3.68 -1.08
C THR A 85 -16.56 5.12 -0.52
N GLY A 86 -16.67 5.29 0.80
CA GLY A 86 -16.85 6.60 1.46
C GLY A 86 -15.58 7.30 1.95
N TYR A 87 -14.37 6.77 1.73
CA TYR A 87 -13.14 7.46 2.13
C TYR A 87 -12.82 8.59 1.14
N ALA A 88 -13.39 9.77 1.36
CA ALA A 88 -12.96 10.98 0.67
C ALA A 88 -11.47 11.21 1.01
N ALA A 89 -10.64 11.39 -0.02
CA ALA A 89 -9.24 11.76 0.15
C ALA A 89 -9.17 13.04 0.99
N ALA A 90 -8.31 13.08 2.01
CA ALA A 90 -8.01 14.31 2.71
C ALA A 90 -7.41 15.30 1.70
N ALA A 91 -8.11 16.43 1.52
CA ALA A 91 -7.73 17.54 0.64
C ALA A 91 -6.63 18.41 1.27
#